data_AF-A0A8H8P5M8-F1
#
_entry.id   AF-A0A8H8P5M8-F1
#
_cell.length_a   1.000
_cell.length_b   1.000
_cell.length_c   1.000
_cell.angle_alpha   90.00
_cell.angle_beta   90.00
_cell.angle_gamma   90.00
#
_symmetry.space_group_name_H-M   'P 1'
#
loop_
_entity.id
_entity.type
_entity.pdbx_description
1 polymer ?
#
loop_
_entity_poly.entity_id
_entity_poly.type
_entity_poly.pdbx_seq_one_letter_code
_entity_poly.pdbx_strand_id
1 'polypeptide(L)'
;MLEDATSFIISQFVWFSQKLLFKAPSTPVEQGLLWRIEYSEFTRWSMYLSARVLKDMTNGINSQKYVGWIFRFGQQMLEPSTATEPASSMEGRLGGLHDVGSLPRIYRIWDVSRYSLFRQCTPTFLRLAKLSPEIWPSDFAISISKATQSRYEIIKFIVNDTIIAMILGIAPVIHYDTTPDATVGGQVAFSNGVWNSFGDSIWTPVVGNTGEPTKDIARVAVQEAWRQAALISFFMGMKEVNSADRRVQAAVRQVVQLGNTIEAGSPLERHLLIPCVLAGVAACQEKHRASLRSKLTNNSFLREITMVLRISEFVVVLDHLWHGAGKGGSPVTWEDYVQSRCATIPISY
;
A
#
# COMPACT_ATOMS: atom_id res chain seq x y z
N MET A 1 11.73 -10.30 30.44
CA MET A 1 10.40 -10.41 29.79
C MET A 1 10.02 -9.17 28.96
N LEU A 2 9.94 -7.95 29.53
CA LEU A 2 9.57 -6.75 28.75
C LEU A 2 10.70 -6.30 27.79
N GLU A 3 11.96 -6.30 28.25
CA GLU A 3 13.13 -6.00 27.41
C GLU A 3 13.32 -7.02 26.27
N ASP A 4 13.03 -8.30 26.53
CA ASP A 4 13.06 -9.36 25.50
C ASP A 4 12.03 -9.12 24.40
N ALA A 5 10.83 -8.64 24.76
CA ALA A 5 9.77 -8.33 23.80
C ALA A 5 10.14 -7.11 22.94
N THR A 6 10.68 -6.05 23.55
CA THR A 6 11.13 -4.85 22.83
C THR A 6 12.25 -5.16 21.83
N SER A 7 13.30 -5.88 22.27
CA SER A 7 14.41 -6.30 21.40
C SER A 7 13.92 -7.19 20.25
N PHE A 8 12.98 -8.10 20.55
CA PHE A 8 12.35 -8.95 19.54
C PHE A 8 11.57 -8.14 18.49
N ILE A 9 10.73 -7.20 18.92
CA ILE A 9 9.96 -6.32 18.02
C ILE A 9 10.91 -5.56 17.10
N ILE A 10 11.91 -4.89 17.67
CA ILE A 10 12.87 -4.07 16.93
C ILE A 10 13.59 -4.93 15.88
N SER A 11 14.12 -6.09 16.27
CA SER A 11 14.81 -6.99 15.35
C SER A 11 13.94 -7.36 14.14
N GLN A 12 12.68 -7.74 14.35
CA GLN A 12 11.80 -8.16 13.25
C GLN A 12 11.37 -6.98 12.38
N PHE A 13 11.01 -5.85 12.97
CA PHE A 13 10.59 -4.68 12.20
C PHE A 13 11.74 -4.00 11.47
N VAL A 14 12.94 -3.92 12.05
CA VAL A 14 14.13 -3.41 11.35
C VAL A 14 14.45 -4.29 10.15
N TRP A 15 14.49 -5.62 10.35
CA TRP A 15 14.70 -6.57 9.26
C TRP A 15 13.64 -6.40 8.16
N PHE A 16 12.36 -6.36 8.54
CA PHE A 16 11.26 -6.20 7.59
C PHE A 16 11.28 -4.85 6.87
N SER A 17 11.58 -3.78 7.59
CA SER A 17 11.75 -2.43 7.04
C SER A 17 12.92 -2.35 6.07
N GLN A 18 14.07 -2.97 6.35
CA GLN A 18 15.18 -3.05 5.37
C GLN A 18 14.76 -3.82 4.10
N LYS A 19 13.89 -4.82 4.25
CA LYS A 19 13.34 -5.62 3.14
C LYS A 19 12.19 -4.93 2.39
N LEU A 20 11.56 -3.89 2.92
CA LEU A 20 10.44 -3.21 2.25
C LEU A 20 10.66 -1.73 1.94
N LEU A 21 11.49 -1.02 2.69
CA LEU A 21 11.73 0.41 2.51
C LEU A 21 12.82 0.68 1.49
N PHE A 22 12.57 1.65 0.62
CA PHE A 22 13.49 2.09 -0.42
C PHE A 22 14.84 2.58 0.13
N LYS A 23 14.84 3.07 1.37
CA LYS A 23 15.96 3.70 2.06
C LYS A 23 16.09 3.10 3.46
N ALA A 24 17.32 2.96 3.96
CA ALA A 24 17.53 2.95 5.40
C ALA A 24 17.02 4.30 5.94
N PRO A 25 16.07 4.34 6.89
CA PRO A 25 15.48 5.60 7.29
C PRO A 25 16.53 6.58 7.84
N SER A 26 16.27 7.86 7.60
CA SER A 26 17.16 8.98 7.93
C SER A 26 17.40 9.10 9.44
N THR A 27 16.39 8.69 10.22
CA THR A 27 16.47 8.42 11.65
C THR A 27 16.68 6.93 11.88
N PRO A 28 17.41 6.50 12.94
CA PRO A 28 17.50 5.09 13.28
C PRO A 28 16.07 4.53 13.36
N VAL A 29 15.72 3.57 12.49
CA VAL A 29 14.40 2.88 12.49
C VAL A 29 14.03 2.54 13.93
N GLU A 30 15.04 2.07 14.67
CA GLU A 30 15.01 1.65 16.06
C GLU A 30 14.47 2.74 16.98
N GLN A 31 14.87 4.00 16.83
CA GLN A 31 14.37 5.10 17.67
C GLN A 31 12.89 5.38 17.40
N GLY A 32 12.46 5.34 16.13
CA GLY A 32 11.04 5.48 15.79
C GLY A 32 10.20 4.29 16.28
N LEU A 33 10.74 3.07 16.19
CA LEU A 33 10.09 1.87 16.70
C LEU A 33 10.02 1.86 18.24
N LEU A 34 11.10 2.26 18.92
CA LEU A 34 11.16 2.42 20.37
C LEU A 34 10.13 3.43 20.84
N TRP A 35 10.08 4.60 20.20
CA TRP A 35 9.07 5.60 20.50
C TRP A 35 7.66 5.01 20.38
N ARG A 36 7.34 4.29 19.30
CA ARG A 36 6.02 3.64 19.12
C ARG A 36 5.73 2.56 20.17
N ILE A 37 6.74 1.77 20.56
CA ILE A 37 6.64 0.73 21.60
C ILE A 37 6.36 1.37 22.96
N GLU A 38 6.96 2.51 23.25
CA GLU A 38 6.79 3.23 24.51
C GLU A 38 5.49 4.07 24.52
N TYR A 39 5.02 4.50 23.35
CA TYR A 39 3.90 5.42 23.19
C TYR A 39 2.56 4.88 23.69
N SER A 40 2.27 3.60 23.45
CA SER A 40 0.99 3.00 23.82
C SER A 40 1.12 1.49 24.01
N GLU A 41 0.46 0.95 25.03
CA GLU A 41 0.38 -0.51 25.22
C GLU A 41 -0.30 -1.21 24.04
N PHE A 42 -1.31 -0.57 23.43
CA PHE A 42 -1.97 -1.10 22.23
C PHE A 42 -0.98 -1.23 21.07
N THR A 43 -0.15 -0.21 20.85
CA THR A 43 0.91 -0.23 19.82
C THR A 43 1.99 -1.25 20.15
N ARG A 44 2.38 -1.38 21.43
CA ARG A 44 3.38 -2.37 21.85
C ARG A 44 2.91 -3.80 21.56
N TRP A 45 1.69 -4.13 21.98
CA TRP A 45 1.14 -5.47 21.79
C TRP A 45 0.79 -5.77 20.32
N SER A 46 0.34 -4.78 19.55
CA SER A 46 0.16 -4.94 18.09
C SER A 46 1.48 -5.22 17.40
N MET A 47 2.52 -4.48 17.74
CA MET A 47 3.86 -4.67 17.17
C MET A 47 4.45 -6.00 17.61
N TYR A 48 4.26 -6.42 18.85
CA TYR A 48 4.69 -7.75 19.31
C TYR A 48 4.01 -8.88 18.55
N LEU A 49 2.68 -8.84 18.44
CA LEU A 49 1.92 -9.81 17.67
C LEU A 49 2.40 -9.80 16.21
N SER A 50 2.59 -8.62 15.62
CA SER A 50 3.10 -8.45 14.26
C SER A 50 4.48 -9.09 14.04
N ALA A 51 5.41 -8.86 14.96
CA ALA A 51 6.75 -9.40 14.91
C ALA A 51 6.76 -10.93 14.99
N ARG A 52 5.89 -11.52 15.84
CA ARG A 52 5.74 -12.99 15.94
C ARG A 52 5.28 -13.60 14.63
N VAL A 53 4.32 -12.96 14.00
CA VAL A 53 3.73 -13.39 12.75
C VAL A 53 4.74 -13.33 11.62
N LEU A 54 5.44 -12.20 11.49
CA LEU A 54 6.51 -12.01 10.52
C LEU A 54 7.59 -13.08 10.66
N LYS A 55 8.05 -13.35 11.89
CA LYS A 55 9.06 -14.37 12.16
C LYS A 55 8.62 -15.78 11.76
N ASP A 56 7.40 -16.16 12.12
CA ASP A 56 6.91 -17.51 11.83
C ASP A 56 6.71 -17.71 10.32
N MET A 57 6.24 -16.68 9.63
CA MET A 57 6.09 -16.66 8.17
C MET A 57 7.42 -16.83 7.42
N THR A 58 8.45 -16.09 7.82
CA THR A 58 9.78 -16.18 7.19
C THR A 58 10.40 -17.56 7.40
N ASN A 59 10.09 -18.20 8.53
CA ASN A 59 10.47 -19.58 8.82
C ASN A 59 9.56 -20.63 8.13
N GLY A 60 8.59 -20.21 7.32
CA GLY A 60 7.67 -21.12 6.61
C GLY A 60 6.63 -21.79 7.50
N ILE A 61 6.44 -21.30 8.73
CA ILE A 61 5.45 -21.80 9.68
C ILE A 61 4.06 -21.24 9.31
N ASN A 62 3.02 -22.07 9.42
CA ASN A 62 1.65 -21.64 9.13
C ASN A 62 1.22 -20.52 10.09
N SER A 63 1.06 -19.31 9.53
CA SER A 63 0.63 -18.14 10.28
C SER A 63 -0.83 -18.24 10.73
N GLN A 64 -1.69 -19.07 10.12
CA GLN A 64 -3.12 -19.17 10.45
C GLN A 64 -3.44 -19.37 11.94
N LYS A 65 -2.53 -19.97 12.72
CA LYS A 65 -2.66 -20.12 14.18
C LYS A 65 -2.88 -18.79 14.93
N TYR A 66 -2.47 -17.67 14.35
CA TYR A 66 -2.61 -16.34 14.94
C TYR A 66 -3.93 -15.64 14.62
N VAL A 67 -4.75 -16.16 13.69
CA VAL A 67 -5.98 -15.49 13.22
C VAL A 67 -6.93 -15.17 14.38
N GLY A 68 -7.15 -16.13 15.27
CA GLY A 68 -8.00 -15.91 16.45
C GLY A 68 -7.43 -14.86 17.42
N TRP A 69 -6.11 -14.74 17.51
CA TRP A 69 -5.47 -13.73 18.37
C TRP A 69 -5.56 -12.34 17.74
N ILE A 70 -5.32 -12.24 16.44
CA ILE A 70 -5.49 -11.00 15.66
C ILE A 70 -6.92 -10.48 15.78
N PHE A 71 -7.92 -11.34 15.57
CA PHE A 71 -9.31 -10.93 15.62
C PHE A 71 -9.72 -10.46 17.01
N ARG A 72 -9.40 -11.22 18.06
CA ARG A 72 -9.70 -10.83 19.45
C ARG A 72 -9.02 -9.53 19.86
N PHE A 73 -7.75 -9.38 19.50
CA PHE A 73 -6.99 -8.19 19.83
C PHE A 73 -7.49 -6.96 19.04
N GLY A 74 -7.87 -7.14 17.77
CA GLY A 74 -8.55 -6.11 16.99
C GLY A 74 -9.89 -5.68 17.61
N GLN A 75 -10.72 -6.63 18.07
CA GLN A 75 -11.98 -6.30 18.75
C GLN A 75 -11.76 -5.51 20.05
N GLN A 76 -10.75 -5.87 20.85
CA GLN A 76 -10.40 -5.10 22.06
C GLN A 76 -10.02 -3.65 21.75
N MET A 77 -9.37 -3.38 20.63
CA MET A 77 -9.05 -2.02 20.20
C MET A 77 -10.26 -1.23 19.71
N LEU A 78 -11.30 -1.94 19.23
CA LEU A 78 -12.55 -1.37 18.73
C LEU A 78 -13.60 -1.15 19.83
N GLU A 79 -13.37 -1.65 21.04
CA GLU A 79 -14.26 -1.39 22.17
C GLU A 79 -14.42 0.13 22.38
N PRO A 80 -15.67 0.61 22.52
CA PRO A 80 -15.97 2.03 22.52
C PRO A 80 -15.25 2.75 23.66
N SER A 81 -14.31 3.60 23.30
CA SER A 81 -13.68 4.50 24.26
C SER A 81 -14.69 5.51 24.82
N THR A 82 -14.54 5.79 26.11
CA THR A 82 -15.23 6.87 26.81
C THR A 82 -14.97 8.21 26.12
N ALA A 83 -15.95 9.12 26.16
CA ALA A 83 -15.88 10.45 25.51
C ALA A 83 -14.69 11.33 25.92
N THR A 84 -13.96 10.95 26.98
CA THR A 84 -12.81 11.67 27.56
C THR A 84 -11.45 11.07 27.16
N GLU A 85 -11.40 10.19 26.15
CA GLU A 85 -10.14 9.54 25.77
C GLU A 85 -9.11 10.55 25.19
N PRO A 86 -7.86 10.56 25.69
CA PRO A 86 -6.81 11.44 25.16
C PRO A 86 -6.38 11.04 23.74
N ALA A 87 -5.96 12.03 22.95
CA ALA A 87 -5.56 11.84 21.55
C ALA A 87 -4.47 10.77 21.35
N SER A 88 -3.51 10.66 22.28
CA SER A 88 -2.44 9.67 22.26
C SER A 88 -2.94 8.23 22.38
N SER A 89 -4.01 8.00 23.14
CA SER A 89 -4.65 6.68 23.26
C SER A 89 -5.38 6.30 21.96
N MET A 90 -6.11 7.25 21.36
CA MET A 90 -6.75 7.07 20.06
C MET A 90 -5.74 6.80 18.94
N GLU A 91 -4.60 7.50 18.95
CA GLU A 91 -3.48 7.25 18.03
C GLU A 91 -2.87 5.87 18.22
N GLY A 92 -2.66 5.46 19.48
CA GLY A 92 -2.18 4.11 19.80
C GLY A 92 -3.14 3.02 19.30
N ARG A 93 -4.46 3.22 19.45
CA ARG A 93 -5.47 2.31 18.90
C ARG A 93 -5.48 2.33 17.37
N LEU A 94 -5.43 3.48 16.72
CA LEU A 94 -5.40 3.57 15.25
C LEU A 94 -4.12 2.93 14.70
N GLY A 95 -2.97 3.21 15.31
CA GLY A 95 -1.68 2.61 14.95
C GLY A 95 -1.67 1.10 15.17
N GLY A 96 -2.20 0.64 16.30
CA GLY A 96 -2.34 -0.77 16.63
C GLY A 96 -3.29 -1.52 15.70
N LEU A 97 -4.47 -0.97 15.44
CA LEU A 97 -5.44 -1.49 14.48
C LEU A 97 -4.89 -1.51 13.07
N HIS A 98 -4.13 -0.49 12.69
CA HIS A 98 -3.44 -0.48 11.41
C HIS A 98 -2.38 -1.58 11.34
N ASP A 99 -1.55 -1.75 12.36
CA ASP A 99 -0.54 -2.81 12.39
C ASP A 99 -1.23 -4.19 12.29
N VAL A 100 -2.23 -4.45 13.14
CA VAL A 100 -3.02 -5.70 13.17
C VAL A 100 -3.86 -5.90 11.92
N GLY A 101 -4.37 -4.85 11.27
CA GLY A 101 -5.16 -4.91 10.04
C GLY A 101 -4.30 -5.00 8.77
N SER A 102 -3.06 -4.50 8.83
CA SER A 102 -2.06 -4.68 7.78
C SER A 102 -1.32 -6.02 7.88
N LEU A 103 -1.28 -6.65 9.06
CA LEU A 103 -0.77 -8.01 9.23
C LEU A 103 -1.48 -9.05 8.36
N PRO A 104 -2.81 -9.05 8.20
CA PRO A 104 -3.51 -9.90 7.27
C PRO A 104 -2.88 -9.99 5.88
N ARG A 105 -2.19 -8.96 5.36
CA ARG A 105 -1.41 -9.03 4.09
C ARG A 105 -0.61 -10.35 3.98
N ILE A 106 -0.07 -10.79 5.12
CA ILE A 106 0.80 -11.93 5.38
C ILE A 106 0.05 -13.28 5.50
N TYR A 107 -1.25 -13.29 5.80
CA TYR A 107 -2.04 -14.51 5.99
C TYR A 107 -2.68 -14.94 4.69
N ARG A 108 -2.93 -16.24 4.49
CA ARG A 108 -3.57 -16.76 3.28
C ARG A 108 -5.06 -16.39 3.07
N ILE A 109 -5.57 -15.30 3.64
CA ILE A 109 -7.01 -14.96 3.72
C ILE A 109 -7.31 -13.58 3.12
N TRP A 110 -7.12 -13.39 1.81
CA TRP A 110 -7.56 -12.21 1.06
C TRP A 110 -9.06 -12.34 0.85
N ASP A 111 -9.80 -12.25 1.94
CA ASP A 111 -11.24 -12.10 1.88
C ASP A 111 -11.57 -10.66 2.30
N VAL A 112 -12.70 -10.15 1.83
CA VAL A 112 -13.25 -8.80 2.09
C VAL A 112 -13.35 -8.47 3.59
N SER A 113 -13.30 -9.48 4.47
CA SER A 113 -13.04 -9.41 5.91
C SER A 113 -11.79 -8.60 6.30
N ARG A 114 -10.82 -8.40 5.39
CA ARG A 114 -9.68 -7.50 5.62
C ARG A 114 -10.00 -6.05 5.42
N TYR A 115 -10.72 -5.74 4.36
CA TYR A 115 -11.21 -4.39 4.16
C TYR A 115 -12.28 -4.07 5.20
N SER A 116 -13.00 -5.08 5.72
CA SER A 116 -13.88 -4.88 6.88
C SER A 116 -13.10 -4.56 8.16
N LEU A 117 -11.98 -5.25 8.46
CA LEU A 117 -11.10 -4.90 9.59
C LEU A 117 -10.44 -3.52 9.42
N PHE A 118 -9.98 -3.18 8.21
CA PHE A 118 -9.47 -1.85 7.90
C PHE A 118 -10.58 -0.78 7.98
N ARG A 119 -11.79 -1.09 7.51
CA ARG A 119 -13.00 -0.26 7.68
C ARG A 119 -13.37 -0.08 9.14
N GLN A 120 -13.09 -1.06 10.00
CA GLN A 120 -13.33 -0.94 11.43
C GLN A 120 -12.42 0.13 12.08
N CYS A 121 -11.29 0.50 11.46
CA CYS A 121 -10.48 1.64 11.90
C CYS A 121 -11.12 3.01 11.61
N THR A 122 -12.11 3.07 10.72
CA THR A 122 -12.72 4.32 10.21
C THR A 122 -13.25 5.21 11.32
N PRO A 123 -14.01 4.72 12.32
CA PRO A 123 -14.52 5.58 13.38
C PRO A 123 -13.40 6.23 14.20
N THR A 124 -12.33 5.50 14.49
CA THR A 124 -11.15 6.02 15.21
C THR A 124 -10.41 7.05 14.37
N PHE A 125 -10.24 6.77 13.07
CA PHE A 125 -9.64 7.72 12.13
C PHE A 125 -10.45 9.01 12.02
N LEU A 126 -11.77 8.93 11.85
CA LEU A 126 -12.64 10.12 11.75
C LEU A 126 -12.62 10.94 13.05
N ARG A 127 -12.60 10.30 14.22
CA ARG A 127 -12.45 11.00 15.50
C ARG A 127 -11.12 11.75 15.59
N LEU A 128 -10.02 11.14 15.16
CA LEU A 128 -8.71 11.79 15.11
C LEU A 128 -8.67 12.93 14.09
N ALA A 129 -9.25 12.73 12.90
CA ALA A 129 -9.35 13.76 11.87
C ALA A 129 -10.16 14.97 12.37
N LYS A 130 -11.24 14.75 13.15
CA LYS A 130 -12.06 15.82 13.74
C LYS A 130 -11.31 16.68 14.74
N LEU A 131 -10.25 16.17 15.37
CA LEU A 131 -9.37 16.97 16.23
C LEU A 131 -8.47 17.92 15.43
N SER A 132 -8.44 17.81 14.11
CA SER A 132 -7.60 18.60 13.20
C SER A 132 -8.47 19.27 12.13
N PRO A 133 -9.09 20.42 12.42
CA PRO A 133 -10.03 21.09 11.52
C PRO A 133 -9.41 21.49 10.16
N GLU A 134 -8.07 21.58 10.08
CA GLU A 134 -7.35 21.80 8.83
C GLU A 134 -7.43 20.62 7.84
N ILE A 135 -7.64 19.40 8.35
CA ILE A 135 -7.68 18.16 7.56
C ILE A 135 -9.10 17.80 7.18
N TRP A 136 -10.04 18.08 8.07
CA TRP A 136 -11.47 17.82 7.87
C TRP A 136 -12.27 19.13 8.02
N PRO A 137 -12.10 20.09 7.08
CA PRO A 137 -12.71 21.41 7.18
C PRO A 137 -14.23 21.41 6.94
N SER A 138 -14.75 20.37 6.27
CA SER A 138 -16.17 20.13 6.10
C SER A 138 -16.47 18.65 6.29
N ASP A 139 -17.63 18.30 6.84
CA ASP A 139 -18.03 16.91 7.15
C ASP A 139 -18.08 15.99 5.91
N PHE A 140 -17.91 16.53 4.70
CA PHE A 140 -18.09 15.82 3.44
C PHE A 140 -16.82 15.13 2.91
N ALA A 141 -15.63 15.67 3.16
CA ALA A 141 -14.41 15.11 2.58
C ALA A 141 -13.15 15.50 3.35
N ILE A 142 -12.19 14.57 3.41
CA ILE A 142 -10.87 14.80 4.02
C ILE A 142 -9.88 15.29 2.97
N SER A 143 -9.25 16.42 3.24
CA SER A 143 -8.25 17.01 2.34
C SER A 143 -6.97 16.19 2.35
N ILE A 144 -6.62 15.57 1.20
CA ILE A 144 -5.37 14.81 1.09
C ILE A 144 -4.16 15.72 1.30
N SER A 145 -4.16 16.92 0.72
CA SER A 145 -3.01 17.84 0.79
C SER A 145 -2.69 18.30 2.21
N LYS A 146 -3.71 18.44 3.05
CA LYS A 146 -3.55 18.79 4.47
C LYS A 146 -3.25 17.56 5.32
N ALA A 147 -3.84 16.42 4.98
CA ALA A 147 -3.58 15.18 5.69
C ALA A 147 -2.14 14.66 5.52
N THR A 148 -1.51 14.88 4.35
CA THR A 148 -0.10 14.50 4.12
C THR A 148 0.91 15.30 4.95
N GLN A 149 0.47 16.42 5.53
CA GLN A 149 1.27 17.25 6.44
C GLN A 149 0.94 16.98 7.92
N SER A 150 0.10 15.97 8.18
CA SER A 150 -0.41 15.66 9.52
C SER A 150 0.35 14.52 10.20
N ARG A 151 -0.28 13.93 11.23
CA ARG A 151 0.23 12.85 12.07
C ARG A 151 0.50 11.60 11.23
N TYR A 152 1.55 10.88 11.60
CA TYR A 152 2.02 9.68 10.89
C TYR A 152 0.91 8.64 10.70
N GLU A 153 0.07 8.42 11.71
CA GLU A 153 -1.03 7.45 11.72
C GLU A 153 -2.13 7.82 10.71
N ILE A 154 -2.40 9.12 10.52
CA ILE A 154 -3.36 9.64 9.54
C ILE A 154 -2.81 9.41 8.12
N ILE A 155 -1.56 9.77 7.87
CA ILE A 155 -0.90 9.57 6.57
C ILE A 155 -0.88 8.08 6.22
N LYS A 156 -0.47 7.25 7.18
CA LYS A 156 -0.38 5.80 7.02
C LYS A 156 -1.75 5.20 6.68
N PHE A 157 -2.82 5.66 7.33
CA PHE A 157 -4.17 5.21 7.02
C PHE A 157 -4.58 5.58 5.58
N ILE A 158 -4.40 6.84 5.17
CA ILE A 158 -4.78 7.33 3.83
C ILE A 158 -4.03 6.60 2.72
N VAL A 159 -2.71 6.41 2.89
CA VAL A 159 -1.88 5.67 1.94
C VAL A 159 -2.38 4.25 1.78
N ASN A 160 -2.66 3.56 2.89
CA ASN A 160 -3.14 2.18 2.82
C ASN A 160 -4.56 2.09 2.27
N ASP A 161 -5.47 2.98 2.65
CA ASP A 161 -6.82 3.01 2.07
C ASP A 161 -6.76 3.16 0.55
N THR A 162 -5.98 4.14 0.09
CA THR A 162 -5.85 4.44 -1.34
C THR A 162 -5.17 3.29 -2.10
N ILE A 163 -4.03 2.78 -1.62
CA ILE A 163 -3.29 1.70 -2.29
C ILE A 163 -4.09 0.39 -2.28
N ILE A 164 -4.70 0.04 -1.14
CA ILE A 164 -5.49 -1.18 -1.02
C ILE A 164 -6.73 -1.10 -1.90
N ALA A 165 -7.44 0.03 -1.90
CA ALA A 165 -8.59 0.27 -2.76
C ALA A 165 -8.24 0.16 -4.25
N MET A 166 -7.14 0.78 -4.67
CA MET A 166 -6.63 0.68 -6.04
C MET A 166 -6.31 -0.77 -6.43
N ILE A 167 -5.60 -1.51 -5.58
CA ILE A 167 -5.24 -2.91 -5.88
C ILE A 167 -6.50 -3.79 -5.89
N LEU A 168 -7.45 -3.57 -4.98
CA LEU A 168 -8.68 -4.35 -4.88
C LEU A 168 -9.71 -4.00 -5.94
N GLY A 169 -9.54 -2.90 -6.67
CA GLY A 169 -10.58 -2.36 -7.54
C GLY A 169 -11.86 -2.01 -6.77
N ILE A 170 -11.73 -1.47 -5.56
CA ILE A 170 -12.87 -0.97 -4.77
C ILE A 170 -12.69 0.53 -4.51
N ALA A 171 -13.77 1.22 -4.14
CA ALA A 171 -13.66 2.59 -3.67
C ALA A 171 -12.92 2.63 -2.31
N PRO A 172 -12.08 3.66 -2.04
CA PRO A 172 -11.53 3.92 -0.72
C PRO A 172 -12.63 4.05 0.35
N VAL A 173 -12.28 3.84 1.62
CA VAL A 173 -13.26 3.84 2.72
C VAL A 173 -13.72 5.27 2.96
N ILE A 174 -12.78 6.19 2.82
CA ILE A 174 -13.00 7.61 3.03
C ILE A 174 -13.12 8.29 1.68
N HIS A 175 -14.12 9.17 1.57
CA HIS A 175 -14.17 10.10 0.46
C HIS A 175 -13.10 11.18 0.68
N TYR A 176 -12.10 11.17 -0.19
CA TYR A 176 -11.02 12.14 -0.15
C TYR A 176 -11.31 13.33 -1.06
N ASP A 177 -11.14 14.54 -0.52
CA ASP A 177 -11.12 15.73 -1.36
C ASP A 177 -9.79 15.77 -2.09
N THR A 178 -9.90 15.75 -3.41
CA THR A 178 -8.75 15.78 -4.32
C THR A 178 -8.64 17.12 -5.05
N THR A 179 -9.54 18.07 -4.76
CA THR A 179 -9.46 19.41 -5.35
C THR A 179 -8.17 20.10 -4.89
N PRO A 180 -7.31 20.57 -5.83
CA PRO A 180 -6.14 21.34 -5.45
C PRO A 180 -6.60 22.68 -4.89
N ASP A 181 -5.94 23.17 -3.84
CA ASP A 181 -6.03 24.58 -3.43
C ASP A 181 -5.77 25.42 -4.69
N ALA A 182 -6.69 26.32 -5.02
CA ALA A 182 -6.90 26.91 -6.35
C ALA A 182 -5.81 27.89 -6.83
N THR A 183 -4.52 27.64 -6.56
CA THR A 183 -3.44 28.60 -6.83
C THR A 183 -2.39 28.17 -7.85
N VAL A 184 -2.44 26.98 -8.45
CA VAL A 184 -1.52 26.65 -9.56
C VAL A 184 -2.23 25.87 -10.66
N GLY A 185 -2.32 26.48 -11.84
CA GLY A 185 -3.05 25.96 -12.99
C GLY A 185 -2.48 24.68 -13.59
N GLY A 186 -3.40 23.88 -14.16
CA GLY A 186 -3.10 22.80 -15.10
C GLY A 186 -3.44 21.40 -14.58
N GLN A 187 -4.32 20.69 -15.30
CA GLN A 187 -4.76 19.30 -15.09
C GLN A 187 -3.65 18.23 -15.00
N VAL A 188 -2.38 18.63 -15.11
CA VAL A 188 -1.18 17.79 -14.95
C VAL A 188 -0.57 17.90 -13.54
N ALA A 189 -0.96 18.91 -12.74
CA ALA A 189 -0.48 19.14 -11.38
C ALA A 189 -1.10 18.18 -10.34
N PHE A 190 -2.22 17.51 -10.66
CA PHE A 190 -3.00 16.66 -9.75
C PHE A 190 -2.27 15.35 -9.37
N SER A 191 -1.66 14.66 -10.34
CA SER A 191 -0.81 13.50 -10.05
C SER A 191 0.49 13.91 -9.39
N ASN A 192 1.01 15.08 -9.74
CA ASN A 192 2.29 15.54 -9.24
C ASN A 192 2.17 16.02 -7.79
N GLY A 193 1.16 16.78 -7.37
CA GLY A 193 1.09 17.30 -5.99
C GLY A 193 0.87 16.22 -4.92
N VAL A 194 -0.10 15.33 -5.13
CA VAL A 194 -0.43 14.27 -4.17
C VAL A 194 0.64 13.19 -4.14
N TRP A 195 1.12 12.74 -5.31
CA TRP A 195 2.16 11.70 -5.38
C TRP A 195 3.58 12.24 -5.27
N ASN A 196 3.86 13.52 -5.50
CA ASN A 196 5.11 14.14 -5.04
C ASN A 196 5.01 14.41 -3.54
N SER A 197 3.86 14.71 -2.92
CA SER A 197 3.79 14.82 -1.46
C SER A 197 3.93 13.45 -0.76
N PHE A 198 3.26 12.40 -1.27
CA PHE A 198 3.49 11.00 -0.85
C PHE A 198 4.88 10.50 -1.25
N GLY A 199 5.32 10.89 -2.44
CA GLY A 199 6.64 10.61 -3.00
C GLY A 199 7.74 11.28 -2.20
N ASP A 200 7.53 12.49 -1.69
CA ASP A 200 8.53 13.26 -0.98
C ASP A 200 8.60 12.85 0.50
N SER A 201 7.49 12.39 1.08
CA SER A 201 7.46 11.89 2.46
C SER A 201 7.84 10.41 2.59
N ILE A 202 7.53 9.57 1.60
CA ILE A 202 7.74 8.11 1.66
C ILE A 202 8.86 7.65 0.71
N TRP A 203 9.10 8.38 -0.38
CA TRP A 203 9.94 7.91 -1.50
C TRP A 203 10.95 8.95 -2.02
N THR A 204 11.26 10.03 -1.29
CA THR A 204 12.06 11.15 -1.84
C THR A 204 13.41 10.60 -2.29
N PRO A 205 13.80 10.77 -3.56
CA PRO A 205 15.21 10.74 -3.87
C PRO A 205 15.72 12.08 -3.34
N VAL A 206 16.34 12.08 -2.17
CA VAL A 206 17.43 13.04 -2.06
C VAL A 206 18.39 12.59 -3.14
N VAL A 207 18.51 13.35 -4.23
CA VAL A 207 19.65 13.26 -5.16
C VAL A 207 20.88 13.73 -4.39
N GLY A 208 21.17 13.05 -3.28
CA GLY A 208 22.43 13.11 -2.60
C GLY A 208 23.23 12.11 -3.38
N ASN A 209 24.11 12.64 -4.23
CA ASN A 209 25.04 11.87 -5.04
C ASN A 209 25.58 10.71 -4.19
N THR A 210 25.01 9.50 -4.37
CA THR A 210 25.35 8.36 -3.51
C THR A 210 26.73 7.80 -3.87
N GLY A 211 27.39 8.40 -4.87
CA GLY A 211 28.56 7.85 -5.53
C GLY A 211 28.22 6.69 -6.47
N GLU A 212 26.94 6.29 -6.56
CA GLU A 212 26.48 5.14 -7.35
C GLU A 212 25.36 5.52 -8.34
N PRO A 213 25.72 6.03 -9.54
CA PRO A 213 24.77 6.54 -10.52
C PRO A 213 23.67 5.55 -10.92
N THR A 214 23.98 4.25 -10.98
CA THR A 214 23.03 3.19 -11.34
C THR A 214 21.91 3.05 -10.30
N LYS A 215 22.21 3.19 -9.01
CA LYS A 215 21.21 3.14 -7.94
C LYS A 215 20.31 4.37 -7.96
N ASP A 216 20.86 5.53 -8.29
CA ASP A 216 20.10 6.78 -8.40
C ASP A 216 19.14 6.74 -9.61
N ILE A 217 19.59 6.24 -10.75
CA ILE A 217 18.74 6.03 -11.95
C ILE A 217 17.60 5.05 -11.65
N ALA A 218 17.90 3.91 -11.01
CA ALA A 218 16.89 2.92 -10.66
C ALA A 218 15.85 3.46 -9.66
N ARG A 219 16.26 4.36 -8.76
CA ARG A 219 15.35 5.05 -7.82
C ARG A 219 14.38 5.97 -8.52
N VAL A 220 14.88 6.80 -9.43
CA VAL A 220 14.03 7.65 -10.27
C VAL A 220 13.08 6.79 -11.11
N ALA A 221 13.56 5.66 -11.63
CA ALA A 221 12.73 4.74 -12.41
C ALA A 221 11.55 4.17 -11.60
N VAL A 222 11.79 3.77 -10.35
CA VAL A 222 10.72 3.29 -9.45
C VAL A 222 9.68 4.38 -9.18
N GLN A 223 10.13 5.59 -8.85
CA GLN A 223 9.21 6.70 -8.55
C GLN A 223 8.34 7.05 -9.75
N GLU A 224 8.97 7.13 -10.92
CA GLU A 224 8.26 7.41 -12.15
C GLU A 224 7.26 6.28 -12.47
N ALA A 225 7.60 5.01 -12.20
CA ALA A 225 6.68 3.89 -12.37
C ALA A 225 5.46 4.01 -11.45
N TRP A 226 5.64 4.47 -10.21
CA TRP A 226 4.54 4.78 -9.30
C TRP A 226 3.65 5.93 -9.80
N ARG A 227 4.26 6.98 -10.34
CA ARG A 227 3.53 8.08 -10.97
C ARG A 227 2.66 7.58 -12.13
N GLN A 228 3.19 6.70 -12.98
CA GLN A 228 2.43 6.09 -14.06
C GLN A 228 1.29 5.19 -13.56
N ALA A 229 1.55 4.41 -12.51
CA ALA A 229 0.54 3.55 -11.90
C ALA A 229 -0.64 4.36 -11.36
N ALA A 230 -0.37 5.48 -10.71
CA ALA A 230 -1.39 6.41 -10.24
C ALA A 230 -2.23 6.99 -11.40
N LEU A 231 -1.60 7.34 -12.53
CA LEU A 231 -2.33 7.82 -13.71
C LEU A 231 -3.25 6.75 -14.28
N ILE A 232 -2.82 5.49 -14.30
CA ILE A 232 -3.66 4.37 -14.74
C ILE A 232 -4.90 4.25 -13.84
N SER A 233 -4.71 4.21 -12.52
CA SER A 233 -5.81 4.16 -11.56
C SER A 233 -6.76 5.35 -11.68
N PHE A 234 -6.23 6.56 -11.87
CA PHE A 234 -7.04 7.77 -12.03
C PHE A 234 -7.90 7.70 -13.30
N PHE A 235 -7.30 7.39 -14.45
CA PHE A 235 -8.02 7.36 -15.71
C PHE A 235 -9.02 6.19 -15.75
N MET A 236 -8.58 4.98 -15.45
CA MET A 236 -9.46 3.81 -15.56
C MET A 236 -10.47 3.71 -14.42
N GLY A 237 -10.05 3.97 -13.18
CA GLY A 237 -10.88 3.81 -12.00
C GLY A 237 -11.77 5.01 -11.67
N MET A 238 -11.28 6.24 -11.86
CA MET A 238 -12.04 7.46 -11.47
C MET A 238 -12.68 8.19 -12.64
N LYS A 239 -12.04 8.16 -13.82
CA LYS A 239 -12.60 8.74 -15.06
C LYS A 239 -13.33 7.71 -15.92
N GLU A 240 -13.37 6.46 -15.46
CA GLU A 240 -14.08 5.34 -16.11
C GLU A 240 -13.71 5.16 -17.59
N VAL A 241 -12.49 5.57 -17.98
CA VAL A 241 -12.01 5.32 -19.35
C VAL A 241 -11.47 3.91 -19.48
N ASN A 242 -11.58 3.31 -20.66
CA ASN A 242 -11.03 1.97 -20.91
C ASN A 242 -9.51 2.02 -21.20
N SER A 243 -8.90 0.85 -21.24
CA SER A 243 -7.47 0.70 -21.44
C SER A 243 -6.99 1.14 -22.83
N ALA A 244 -7.85 1.36 -23.83
CA ALA A 244 -7.43 1.88 -25.14
C ALA A 244 -7.15 3.38 -25.16
N ASP A 245 -7.50 4.11 -24.09
CA ASP A 245 -7.16 5.53 -23.97
C ASP A 245 -5.65 5.73 -24.16
N ARG A 246 -5.28 6.70 -25.00
CA ARG A 246 -3.88 6.96 -25.36
C ARG A 246 -3.01 7.28 -24.14
N ARG A 247 -3.56 7.94 -23.12
CA ARG A 247 -2.88 8.30 -21.87
C ARG A 247 -2.63 7.06 -21.03
N VAL A 248 -3.61 6.16 -20.94
CA VAL A 248 -3.48 4.87 -20.26
C VAL A 248 -2.41 4.00 -20.96
N GLN A 249 -2.48 3.88 -22.29
CA GLN A 249 -1.47 3.14 -23.06
C GLN A 249 -0.07 3.74 -22.94
N ALA A 250 0.05 5.07 -22.86
CA ALA A 250 1.33 5.72 -22.62
C ALA A 250 1.89 5.39 -21.23
N ALA A 251 1.04 5.42 -20.20
CA ALA A 251 1.43 5.08 -18.85
C ALA A 251 1.88 3.62 -18.72
N VAL A 252 1.15 2.68 -19.31
CA VAL A 252 1.54 1.26 -19.37
C VAL A 252 2.91 1.08 -20.03
N ARG A 253 3.13 1.72 -21.18
CA ARG A 253 4.42 1.66 -21.87
C ARG A 253 5.57 2.16 -21.00
N GLN A 254 5.35 3.27 -20.29
CA GLN A 254 6.37 3.83 -19.40
C GLN A 254 6.66 2.90 -18.23
N VAL A 255 5.65 2.32 -17.56
CA VAL A 255 5.89 1.32 -16.49
C VAL A 255 6.73 0.15 -17.00
N VAL A 256 6.42 -0.37 -18.19
CA VAL A 256 7.18 -1.48 -18.79
C VAL A 256 8.63 -1.06 -19.07
N GLN A 257 8.84 0.13 -19.65
CA GLN A 257 10.18 0.64 -19.94
C GLN A 257 11.01 0.84 -18.67
N LEU A 258 10.44 1.50 -17.65
CA LEU A 258 11.08 1.75 -16.36
C LEU A 258 11.36 0.44 -15.60
N GLY A 259 10.47 -0.55 -15.72
CA GLY A 259 10.70 -1.86 -15.14
C GLY A 259 11.86 -2.61 -15.80
N ASN A 260 12.11 -2.36 -17.09
CA ASN A 260 13.20 -2.97 -17.85
C ASN A 260 14.54 -2.27 -17.66
N THR A 261 14.58 -1.02 -17.17
CA THR A 261 15.85 -0.35 -16.81
C THR A 261 16.41 -0.82 -15.48
N ILE A 262 15.60 -1.49 -14.67
CA ILE A 262 16.00 -2.04 -13.36
C ILE A 262 16.53 -3.46 -13.57
N GLU A 263 17.79 -3.67 -13.14
CA GLU A 263 18.49 -4.94 -13.22
C GLU A 263 17.72 -6.07 -12.54
N ALA A 264 17.69 -7.25 -13.18
CA ALA A 264 17.05 -8.44 -12.63
C ALA A 264 17.76 -8.88 -11.34
N GLY A 265 16.99 -9.14 -10.28
CA GLY A 265 17.51 -9.47 -8.96
C GLY A 265 17.90 -8.24 -8.12
N SER A 266 17.77 -7.02 -8.67
CA SER A 266 17.95 -5.80 -7.88
C SER A 266 16.92 -5.75 -6.74
N PRO A 267 17.31 -5.36 -5.52
CA PRO A 267 16.37 -5.13 -4.43
C PRO A 267 15.28 -4.11 -4.79
N LEU A 268 15.51 -3.28 -5.80
CA LEU A 268 14.57 -2.26 -6.26
C LEU A 268 13.39 -2.83 -7.07
N GLU A 269 13.51 -4.03 -7.65
CA GLU A 269 12.42 -4.66 -8.41
C GLU A 269 11.17 -4.87 -7.55
N ARG A 270 11.32 -5.10 -6.24
CA ARG A 270 10.20 -5.26 -5.31
C ARG A 270 9.30 -4.01 -5.24
N HIS A 271 9.83 -2.84 -5.56
CA HIS A 271 9.06 -1.60 -5.52
C HIS A 271 8.24 -1.37 -6.79
N LEU A 272 8.47 -2.16 -7.83
CA LEU A 272 7.69 -2.13 -9.07
C LEU A 272 6.45 -3.03 -9.03
N LEU A 273 6.29 -3.85 -7.99
CA LEU A 273 5.23 -4.86 -7.94
C LEU A 273 3.82 -4.26 -8.14
N ILE A 274 3.50 -3.22 -7.39
CA ILE A 274 2.20 -2.53 -7.49
C ILE A 274 2.07 -1.81 -8.84
N PRO A 275 3.06 -1.01 -9.30
CA PRO A 275 3.07 -0.49 -10.66
C PRO A 275 2.84 -1.54 -11.75
N CYS A 276 3.49 -2.70 -11.65
CA CYS A 276 3.37 -3.78 -12.62
C CYS A 276 1.98 -4.43 -12.61
N VAL A 277 1.35 -4.59 -11.45
CA VAL A 277 -0.04 -5.08 -11.36
C VAL A 277 -0.99 -4.10 -12.04
N LEU A 278 -0.90 -2.80 -11.72
CA LEU A 278 -1.79 -1.78 -12.31
C LEU A 278 -1.55 -1.61 -13.82
N ALA A 279 -0.29 -1.63 -14.26
CA ALA A 279 0.02 -1.65 -15.69
C ALA A 279 -0.48 -2.93 -16.37
N GLY A 280 -0.47 -4.07 -15.66
CA GLY A 280 -0.98 -5.35 -16.14
C GLY A 280 -2.47 -5.31 -16.41
N VAL A 281 -3.24 -4.67 -15.52
CA VAL A 281 -4.68 -4.44 -15.71
C VAL A 281 -4.94 -3.68 -17.00
N ALA A 282 -4.17 -2.63 -17.25
CA ALA A 282 -4.33 -1.75 -18.41
C ALA A 282 -3.63 -2.26 -19.69
N ALA A 283 -2.92 -3.38 -19.66
CA ALA A 283 -2.10 -3.84 -20.78
C ALA A 283 -2.96 -4.46 -21.90
N CYS A 284 -2.93 -3.85 -23.08
CA CYS A 284 -3.58 -4.38 -24.29
C CYS A 284 -2.62 -5.15 -25.20
N GLN A 285 -1.32 -4.84 -25.15
CA GLN A 285 -0.34 -5.49 -26.03
C GLN A 285 0.22 -6.73 -25.37
N GLU A 286 0.22 -7.84 -26.10
CA GLU A 286 0.71 -9.13 -25.58
C GLU A 286 2.18 -9.07 -25.16
N LYS A 287 2.98 -8.26 -25.85
CA LYS A 287 4.38 -7.98 -25.47
C LYS A 287 4.48 -7.32 -24.08
N HIS A 288 3.61 -6.36 -23.77
CA HIS A 288 3.58 -5.72 -22.45
C HIS A 288 3.11 -6.70 -21.38
N ARG A 289 2.06 -7.48 -21.66
CA ARG A 289 1.55 -8.52 -20.75
C ARG A 289 2.64 -9.53 -20.39
N ALA A 290 3.37 -10.04 -21.38
CA ALA A 290 4.47 -10.97 -21.16
C ALA A 290 5.59 -10.37 -20.31
N SER A 291 5.98 -9.11 -20.57
CA SER A 291 7.02 -8.41 -19.80
C SER A 291 6.60 -8.20 -18.34
N LEU A 292 5.37 -7.74 -18.11
CA LEU A 292 4.82 -7.52 -16.76
C LEU A 292 4.65 -8.84 -16.01
N ARG A 293 4.12 -9.86 -16.68
CA ARG A 293 3.99 -11.22 -16.12
C ARG A 293 5.33 -11.77 -15.69
N SER A 294 6.36 -11.64 -16.53
CA SER A 294 7.72 -12.08 -16.22
C SER A 294 8.24 -11.38 -14.95
N LYS A 295 8.08 -10.06 -14.85
CA LYS A 295 8.48 -9.29 -13.66
C LYS A 295 7.72 -9.69 -12.39
N LEU A 296 6.44 -10.03 -12.50
CA LEU A 296 5.64 -10.49 -11.36
C LEU A 296 5.93 -11.94 -10.94
N THR A 297 6.56 -12.74 -11.81
CA THR A 297 6.83 -14.17 -11.57
C THR A 297 8.31 -14.50 -11.32
N ASN A 298 9.24 -13.58 -11.60
CA ASN A 298 10.67 -13.84 -11.46
C ASN A 298 11.08 -13.95 -9.97
N ASN A 299 11.37 -15.17 -9.52
CA ASN A 299 11.31 -15.61 -8.12
C ASN A 299 12.59 -15.44 -7.29
N SER A 300 13.70 -14.93 -7.83
CA SER A 300 15.02 -15.08 -7.19
C SER A 300 15.22 -14.27 -5.91
N PHE A 301 14.43 -13.24 -5.65
CA PHE A 301 14.50 -12.43 -4.41
C PHE A 301 13.14 -12.31 -3.68
N LEU A 302 12.08 -12.81 -4.31
CA LEU A 302 10.71 -12.43 -4.00
C LEU A 302 9.97 -13.40 -3.07
N ARG A 303 10.53 -14.57 -2.70
CA ARG A 303 9.78 -15.60 -1.96
C ARG A 303 9.15 -15.08 -0.66
N GLU A 304 9.86 -14.26 0.11
CA GLU A 304 9.39 -13.74 1.40
C GLU A 304 8.35 -12.61 1.23
N ILE A 305 8.58 -11.65 0.31
CA ILE A 305 7.68 -10.51 0.08
C ILE A 305 6.46 -10.90 -0.77
N THR A 306 6.63 -11.81 -1.74
CA THR A 306 5.54 -12.40 -2.53
C THR A 306 4.61 -13.23 -1.66
N MET A 307 5.11 -13.89 -0.60
CA MET A 307 4.25 -14.49 0.42
C MET A 307 3.45 -13.43 1.20
N VAL A 308 4.06 -12.29 1.50
CA VAL A 308 3.45 -11.17 2.24
C VAL A 308 2.46 -10.35 1.40
N LEU A 309 2.63 -10.28 0.07
CA LEU A 309 1.78 -9.50 -0.83
C LEU A 309 0.90 -10.36 -1.74
N ARG A 310 1.05 -11.70 -1.68
CA ARG A 310 0.38 -12.72 -2.52
C ARG A 310 0.27 -12.33 -3.99
N ILE A 311 1.39 -11.84 -4.52
CA ILE A 311 1.51 -11.34 -5.90
C ILE A 311 1.18 -12.42 -6.92
N SER A 312 1.44 -13.68 -6.58
CA SER A 312 1.03 -14.84 -7.37
C SER A 312 -0.48 -14.91 -7.62
N GLU A 313 -1.31 -14.42 -6.70
CA GLU A 313 -2.77 -14.38 -6.88
C GLU A 313 -3.15 -13.31 -7.92
N PHE A 314 -2.49 -12.14 -7.91
CA PHE A 314 -2.70 -11.11 -8.93
C PHE A 314 -2.26 -11.57 -10.32
N VAL A 315 -1.23 -12.41 -10.42
CA VAL A 315 -0.84 -13.02 -11.69
C VAL A 315 -1.99 -13.87 -12.26
N VAL A 316 -2.71 -14.61 -11.41
CA VAL A 316 -3.90 -15.40 -11.81
C VAL A 316 -5.07 -14.49 -12.23
N VAL A 317 -5.30 -13.39 -11.49
CA VAL A 317 -6.31 -12.38 -11.84
C VAL A 317 -6.02 -11.78 -13.22
N LEU A 318 -4.77 -11.40 -13.46
CA LEU A 318 -4.33 -10.83 -14.73
C LEU A 318 -4.46 -11.84 -15.87
N ASP A 319 -4.13 -13.12 -15.64
CA ASP A 319 -4.34 -14.17 -16.64
C ASP A 319 -5.81 -14.31 -17.00
N HIS A 320 -6.70 -14.36 -16.01
CA HIS A 320 -8.13 -14.44 -16.26
C HIS A 320 -8.62 -13.22 -17.06
N LEU A 321 -8.17 -12.02 -16.69
CA LEU A 321 -8.49 -10.78 -17.41
C LEU A 321 -8.01 -10.82 -18.87
N TRP A 322 -6.75 -11.22 -19.10
CA TRP A 322 -6.13 -11.23 -20.43
C TRP A 322 -6.70 -12.30 -21.36
N HIS A 323 -7.14 -13.44 -20.83
CA HIS A 323 -7.78 -14.51 -21.62
C HIS A 323 -9.31 -14.34 -21.73
N GLY A 324 -9.90 -13.53 -20.86
CA GLY A 324 -11.31 -13.15 -20.85
C GLY A 324 -11.57 -11.83 -21.58
N ALA A 325 -11.93 -10.79 -20.83
CA ALA A 325 -12.31 -9.48 -21.39
C ALA A 325 -11.21 -8.84 -22.26
N GLY A 326 -9.94 -9.06 -21.93
CA GLY A 326 -8.80 -8.53 -22.66
C GLY A 326 -8.29 -9.41 -23.81
N LYS A 327 -9.01 -10.48 -24.18
CA LYS A 327 -8.55 -11.43 -25.20
C LYS A 327 -8.25 -10.74 -26.52
N GLY A 328 -7.14 -11.10 -27.15
CA GLY A 328 -6.71 -10.53 -28.43
C GLY A 328 -6.31 -9.05 -28.35
N GLY A 329 -6.04 -8.53 -27.15
CA GLY A 329 -5.73 -7.13 -26.92
C GLY A 329 -6.94 -6.21 -26.89
N SER A 330 -8.14 -6.78 -26.72
CA SER A 330 -9.37 -6.01 -26.52
C SER A 330 -9.22 -5.02 -25.36
N PRO A 331 -9.78 -3.80 -25.49
CA PRO A 331 -9.80 -2.84 -24.40
C PRO A 331 -10.57 -3.39 -23.21
N VAL A 332 -10.08 -3.13 -22.01
CA VAL A 332 -10.70 -3.51 -20.74
C VAL A 332 -10.99 -2.28 -19.92
N THR A 333 -12.05 -2.34 -19.12
CA THR A 333 -12.43 -1.34 -18.13
C THR A 333 -11.90 -1.73 -16.75
N TRP A 334 -12.01 -0.82 -15.79
CA TRP A 334 -11.73 -1.14 -14.40
C TRP A 334 -12.70 -2.21 -13.84
N GLU A 335 -13.95 -2.20 -14.31
CA GLU A 335 -14.97 -3.18 -13.92
C GLU A 335 -14.62 -4.60 -14.39
N ASP A 336 -14.07 -4.75 -15.61
CA ASP A 336 -13.60 -6.06 -16.11
C ASP A 336 -12.50 -6.65 -15.21
N TYR A 337 -11.63 -5.80 -14.68
CA TYR A 337 -10.62 -6.19 -13.69
C TYR A 337 -11.25 -6.62 -12.37
N VAL A 338 -12.20 -5.85 -11.85
CA VAL A 338 -12.95 -6.18 -10.63
C VAL A 338 -13.62 -7.54 -10.76
N GLN A 339 -14.27 -7.81 -11.88
CA GLN A 339 -14.93 -9.07 -12.17
C GLN A 339 -13.93 -10.23 -12.27
N SER A 340 -12.82 -10.04 -12.99
CA SER A 340 -11.77 -11.06 -13.09
C SER A 340 -11.16 -11.39 -11.73
N ARG A 341 -11.00 -10.39 -10.87
CA ARG A 341 -10.55 -10.56 -9.49
C ARG A 341 -11.57 -11.35 -8.67
N CYS A 342 -12.85 -10.99 -8.73
CA CYS A 342 -13.90 -11.71 -8.01
C CYS A 342 -14.05 -13.16 -8.47
N ALA A 343 -13.82 -13.45 -9.75
CA ALA A 343 -13.90 -14.80 -10.31
C ALA A 343 -12.73 -15.70 -9.87
N THR A 344 -11.53 -15.14 -9.77
CA THR A 344 -10.30 -15.90 -9.47
C THR A 344 -9.96 -15.93 -7.99
N ILE A 345 -10.39 -14.90 -7.25
CA ILE A 345 -10.21 -14.76 -5.81
C ILE A 345 -11.62 -14.54 -5.22
N PRO A 346 -12.41 -15.62 -5.07
CA PRO A 346 -13.79 -15.52 -4.64
C PRO A 346 -13.87 -14.90 -3.24
N ILE A 347 -14.72 -13.89 -3.16
CA ILE A 347 -15.07 -13.19 -1.93
C ILE A 347 -16.10 -14.05 -1.20
N SER A 348 -15.75 -14.57 -0.03
CA SER A 348 -16.75 -15.09 0.91
C SER A 348 -17.36 -13.88 1.61
N TYR A 349 -18.68 -13.68 1.46
CA TYR A 349 -19.43 -12.66 2.20
C TYR A 349 -19.72 -13.07 3.64
#